data_AF-A0A759WI16-F1
#
_entry.id   AF-A0A759WI16-F1
#
_cell.length_a   1.000
_cell.length_b   1.000
_cell.length_c   1.000
_cell.angle_alpha   90.00
_cell.angle_beta   90.00
_cell.angle_gamma   90.00
#
_symmetry.space_group_name_H-M   'P 1'
#
loop_
_entity.id
_entity.type
_entity.pdbx_description
1 polymer ?
#
loop_
_entity_poly.entity_id
_entity_poly.type
_entity_poly.pdbx_seq_one_letter_code
_entity_poly.pdbx_strand_id
1 'polypeptide(L)' 'MSKRQYGIMPPFPELVVMMRGSERRHFVYGINWLNSTVIIYRNGEYQITPVNYVKFVEPTEEELELIKMR' A
#
# COMPACT_ATOMS: atom_id res chain seq x y z
N MET A 1 -10.53 5.09 34.08
CA MET A 1 -9.56 5.26 32.96
C MET A 1 -9.73 4.12 31.99
N SER A 2 -10.36 4.36 30.83
CA SER A 2 -10.52 3.35 29.78
C SER A 2 -9.14 3.02 29.20
N LYS A 3 -8.64 1.80 29.46
CA LYS A 3 -7.48 1.25 28.78
C LYS A 3 -7.75 1.35 27.27
N ARG A 4 -6.87 2.02 26.52
CA ARG A 4 -6.96 2.10 25.05
C ARG A 4 -7.05 0.67 24.51
N GLN A 5 -8.26 0.25 24.12
CA GLN A 5 -8.58 -1.12 23.69
C GLN A 5 -8.00 -1.46 22.31
N TYR A 6 -7.59 -0.44 21.55
CA TYR A 6 -6.85 -0.60 20.32
C TYR A 6 -5.36 -0.62 20.66
N GLY A 7 -4.87 -1.80 21.03
CA GLY A 7 -3.45 -2.08 21.14
C GLY A 7 -2.73 -1.81 19.82
N ILE A 8 -1.47 -1.38 19.92
CA ILE A 8 -0.47 -1.15 18.87
C ILE A 8 -0.98 -1.59 17.49
N MET A 9 -1.37 -0.62 16.65
CA MET A 9 -1.72 -0.91 15.26
C MET A 9 -0.52 -1.62 14.63
N PRO A 10 -0.71 -2.84 14.07
CA PRO A 10 0.40 -3.54 13.44
C PRO A 10 1.01 -2.65 12.35
N PRO A 11 2.32 -2.75 12.10
CA PRO A 11 2.97 -1.99 11.05
C PRO A 11 2.23 -2.22 9.73
N PHE A 12 2.08 -1.13 8.98
CA PHE A 12 1.42 -1.19 7.68
C PHE A 12 2.19 -2.18 6.78
N PRO A 13 1.52 -3.11 6.08
CA PRO A 13 2.22 -4.11 5.29
C PRO A 13 3.04 -3.44 4.17
N GLU A 14 4.31 -3.84 4.07
CA GLU A 14 5.28 -3.32 3.11
C GLU A 14 4.94 -3.83 1.69
N LEU A 15 3.94 -3.21 1.07
CA LEU A 15 3.38 -3.66 -0.21
C LEU A 15 3.65 -2.65 -1.31
N VAL A 16 4.11 -3.18 -2.44
CA VAL A 16 4.30 -2.45 -3.69
C VAL A 16 3.43 -3.09 -4.77
N VAL A 17 2.84 -2.24 -5.59
CA VAL A 17 2.01 -2.65 -6.72
C VAL A 17 2.47 -2.01 -8.02
N MET A 18 2.26 -2.72 -9.11
CA MET A 18 2.43 -2.21 -10.47
C MET A 18 1.09 -2.19 -11.18
N MET A 19 0.79 -1.13 -11.92
CA MET A 19 -0.40 -1.08 -12.76
C MET A 19 -0.26 -2.07 -13.92
N ARG A 20 -1.34 -2.75 -14.30
CA ARG A 20 -1.33 -3.60 -15.51
C ARG A 20 -0.98 -2.77 -16.74
N GLY A 21 0.01 -3.22 -17.50
CA GLY A 21 0.51 -2.50 -18.69
C GLY A 21 1.48 -1.35 -18.38
N SER A 22 1.93 -1.20 -17.14
CA SER A 22 2.97 -0.24 -16.76
C SER A 22 4.06 -0.90 -15.93
N GLU A 23 5.29 -0.43 -16.09
CA GLU A 23 6.42 -0.83 -15.25
C GLU A 23 6.57 0.06 -14.00
N ARG A 24 5.68 1.04 -13.82
CA ARG A 24 5.71 1.94 -12.66
C ARG A 24 5.26 1.22 -11.40
N ARG A 25 6.12 1.26 -10.39
CA ARG A 25 5.91 0.71 -9.04
C ARG A 25 5.33 1.79 -8.13
N HIS A 26 4.37 1.42 -7.30
CA HIS A 26 3.65 2.30 -6.39
C HIS A 26 3.52 1.67 -5.02
N PHE A 27 3.82 2.43 -3.96
CA PHE A 27 3.54 1.99 -2.59
C PHE A 27 2.02 1.91 -2.36
N VAL A 28 1.61 0.84 -1.70
CA VAL A 28 0.23 0.68 -1.23
C VAL A 28 0.07 1.40 0.11
N TYR A 29 -1.03 2.11 0.28
CA TYR A 29 -1.39 2.85 1.51
C TYR A 29 -2.66 2.34 2.17
N GLY A 30 -3.41 1.49 1.46
CA GLY A 30 -4.60 0.85 2.00
C GLY A 30 -5.09 -0.23 1.07
N ILE A 31 -5.68 -1.27 1.64
CA ILE A 31 -6.40 -2.29 0.89
C ILE A 31 -7.80 -2.37 1.48
N ASN A 32 -8.80 -2.17 0.64
CA ASN A 32 -10.18 -2.40 0.98
C ASN A 32 -10.61 -3.72 0.35
N TRP A 33 -10.57 -4.79 1.15
CA TRP A 33 -10.95 -6.13 0.71
C TRP A 33 -12.44 -6.23 0.36
N LEU A 34 -13.32 -5.52 1.07
CA LEU A 34 -14.76 -5.52 0.81
C LEU A 34 -15.07 -5.01 -0.61
N ASN A 35 -14.41 -3.92 -1.01
CA ASN A 35 -14.61 -3.31 -2.33
C ASN A 35 -13.58 -3.77 -3.36
N SER A 36 -12.67 -4.67 -2.99
CA SER A 36 -11.57 -5.13 -3.85
C SER A 36 -10.77 -3.99 -4.48
N THR A 37 -10.42 -2.98 -3.68
CA THR A 37 -9.61 -1.82 -4.12
C THR A 37 -8.34 -1.64 -3.29
N VAL A 38 -7.32 -1.04 -3.91
CA VAL A 38 -6.09 -0.58 -3.27
C VAL A 38 -5.99 0.93 -3.36
N ILE A 39 -5.36 1.55 -2.37
CA ILE A 39 -5.02 2.96 -2.38
C ILE A 39 -3.53 3.08 -2.70
N ILE A 40 -3.21 3.79 -3.78
CA ILE A 40 -1.84 4.05 -4.21
C ILE A 40 -1.60 5.55 -4.29
N TYR A 41 -0.35 5.98 -4.14
CA TYR A 41 0.05 7.36 -4.43
C TYR A 41 0.67 7.45 -5.82
N ARG A 42 0.07 8.25 -6.70
CA ARG A 42 0.46 8.37 -8.10
C ARG A 42 0.20 9.79 -8.59
N ASN A 43 1.17 10.36 -9.34
CA ASN A 43 1.07 11.70 -9.93
C ASN A 43 0.74 12.82 -8.91
N GLY A 44 1.21 12.70 -7.67
CA GLY A 44 0.95 13.70 -6.62
C GLY A 44 -0.37 13.54 -5.87
N GLU A 45 -1.14 12.47 -6.14
CA GLU A 45 -2.46 12.26 -5.52
C GLU A 45 -2.67 10.80 -5.09
N TYR A 46 -3.56 10.60 -4.12
CA TYR A 46 -4.02 9.27 -3.72
C TYR A 46 -5.11 8.78 -4.68
N GLN A 47 -4.92 7.60 -5.24
CA GLN A 47 -5.85 6.98 -6.17
C GLN A 47 -6.39 5.66 -5.62
N ILE A 48 -7.70 5.51 -5.64
CA ILE A 48 -8.38 4.24 -5.34
C ILE A 48 -8.44 3.45 -6.65
N THR A 49 -7.75 2.32 -6.68
CA THR A 49 -7.60 1.49 -7.87
C THR A 49 -8.16 0.09 -7.60
N PRO A 50 -8.99 -0.47 -8.50
CA PRO A 50 -9.38 -1.88 -8.44
C PRO A 50 -8.18 -2.84 -8.38
N VAL A 51 -8.24 -3.84 -7.49
CA VAL A 51 -7.16 -4.83 -7.29
C VAL A 51 -6.82 -5.57 -8.59
N ASN A 52 -7.80 -5.82 -9.45
CA ASN A 52 -7.60 -6.48 -10.75
C ASN A 52 -6.78 -5.65 -11.77
N TYR A 53 -6.62 -4.35 -11.55
CA TYR A 53 -5.78 -3.47 -12.38
C TYR A 53 -4.35 -3.33 -11.87
N VAL A 54 -4.02 -3.98 -10.76
CA VAL A 54 -2.67 -3.98 -10.21
C VAL A 54 -2.11 -5.39 -10.11
N LYS A 55 -0.79 -5.49 -10.06
CA LYS A 55 -0.03 -6.67 -9.72
C LYS A 55 0.77 -6.36 -8.46
N PHE A 56 0.57 -7.11 -7.39
CA PHE A 56 1.43 -7.04 -6.22
C PHE A 56 2.81 -7.60 -6.56
N VAL A 57 3.84 -6.90 -6.12
CA VAL A 57 5.24 -7.28 -6.31
C VAL A 57 5.97 -7.12 -4.99
N GLU A 58 7.00 -7.92 -4.78
CA GLU A 58 7.86 -7.78 -3.61
C GLU A 58 8.63 -6.46 -3.71
N PRO A 59 8.68 -5.67 -2.63
CA PRO A 59 9.48 -4.44 -2.60
C PRO A 59 10.97 -4.75 -2.82
N THR A 60 11.70 -3.86 -3.50
CA THR A 60 13.17 -3.94 -3.56
C THR A 60 13.79 -3.51 -2.24
N GLU A 61 15.08 -3.81 -2.01
CA GLU A 61 15.80 -3.36 -0.81
C GLU A 61 15.73 -1.83 -0.62
N GLU A 62 15.92 -1.07 -1.70
CA GLU A 62 15.79 0.39 -1.70
C GLU A 62 14.36 0.84 -1.30
N GLU A 63 13.32 0.17 -1.81
CA GLU A 63 11.93 0.46 -1.46
C GLU A 63 11.62 0.10 0.00
N LEU A 64 12.21 -0.97 0.54
CA LEU A 64 12.10 -1.34 1.95
C LEU A 64 12.73 -0.30 2.86
N GLU A 65 13.89 0.25 2.50
CA GLU A 65 14.52 1.35 3.23
C GLU A 65 13.61 2.59 3.26
N LEU A 66 13.02 2.94 2.10
CA LEU A 66 12.08 4.06 2.02
C LEU A 66 10.81 3.84 2.85
N ILE A 67 10.31 2.61 2.93
CA ILE A 67 9.14 2.26 3.77
C ILE A 67 9.50 2.39 5.26
N LYS A 68 10.71 1.98 5.67
CA LYS A 68 11.17 2.11 7.07
C LYS A 68 11.38 3.55 7.51
N MET A 69 11.60 4.48 6.57
CA MET A 69 11.76 5.92 6.84
C MET A 69 10.43 6.69 6.89
N ARG A 70 9.30 6.08 6.57
CA ARG A 70 7.95 6.68 6.70
C ARG A 70 7.43 6.63 8.12
#